data_AF-A0A6G9Y0L8-F1
#
_entry.id   AF-A0A6G9Y0L8-F1
#
_cell.length_a   1.000
_cell.length_b   1.000
_cell.length_c   1.000
_cell.angle_alpha   90.00
_cell.angle_beta   90.00
_cell.angle_gamma   90.00
#
_symmetry.space_group_name_H-M   'P 1'
#
loop_
_entity.id
_entity.type
_entity.pdbx_description
1 polymer ?
#
loop_
_entity_poly.entity_id
_entity_poly.type
_entity_poly.pdbx_seq_one_letter_code
_entity_poly.pdbx_strand_id
1 'polypeptide(L)'
;MAGTGRRGAGGQPKTLEVVEVLKQWPLEVQSDLSRYHGIRIRDWWHGQLSSQEVFAYIAHLPDESATKTGAREGDWTQERYLTTRLINEFLCYRADFASAHGGDMRPALILSPAQLAAKAAERQQYLDLREMMLAQMRGEYQPPTRTVTFETEDKLGRTATPPPSA
;
A
#
# COMPACT_ATOMS: atom_id res chain seq x y z
N MET A 1 -0.39 45.13 28.48
CA MET A 1 -0.13 43.71 28.82
C MET A 1 -0.63 42.86 27.67
N ALA A 2 0.30 42.27 26.91
CA ALA A 2 0.01 41.48 25.72
C ALA A 2 -0.29 40.02 26.14
N GLY A 3 -1.53 39.58 25.92
CA GLY A 3 -1.93 38.19 26.09
C GLY A 3 -1.49 37.37 24.88
N THR A 4 -0.45 36.58 25.06
CA THR A 4 0.09 35.63 24.08
C THR A 4 -0.89 34.49 23.85
N GLY A 5 -1.54 34.49 22.68
CA GLY A 5 -2.33 33.34 22.21
C GLY A 5 -1.43 32.12 21.96
N ARG A 6 -1.68 31.04 22.70
CA ARG A 6 -1.11 29.71 22.43
C ARG A 6 -1.57 29.26 21.04
N ARG A 7 -0.65 29.27 20.06
CA ARG A 7 -0.83 28.53 18.80
C ARG A 7 -0.74 27.05 19.13
N GLY A 8 -1.89 26.38 19.09
CA GLY A 8 -1.97 24.92 19.13
C GLY A 8 -1.21 24.32 17.96
N ALA A 9 -0.54 23.20 18.24
CA ALA A 9 0.33 22.44 17.35
C ALA A 9 -0.31 22.11 15.99
N GLY A 10 0.53 22.10 14.95
CA GLY A 10 0.16 21.86 13.56
C GLY A 10 -0.30 20.43 13.28
N GLY A 11 -1.54 20.11 13.62
CA GLY A 11 -2.29 19.10 12.88
C GLY A 11 -2.64 19.67 11.51
N GLN A 12 -2.46 18.88 10.45
CA GLN A 12 -2.96 19.29 9.14
C GLN A 12 -4.46 19.64 9.28
N PRO A 13 -4.96 20.68 8.61
CA PRO A 13 -6.38 20.99 8.67
C PRO A 13 -7.14 19.75 8.20
N LYS A 14 -8.08 19.26 9.03
CA LYS A 14 -8.86 18.01 8.81
C LYS A 14 -9.58 17.96 7.44
N THR A 15 -9.73 19.12 6.80
CA THR A 15 -10.16 19.26 5.40
C THR A 15 -9.22 18.58 4.41
N LEU A 16 -7.90 18.62 4.61
CA LEU A 16 -6.92 17.96 3.75
C LEU A 16 -7.01 16.44 3.84
N GLU A 17 -7.24 15.90 5.04
CA GLU A 17 -7.37 14.44 5.24
C GLU A 17 -8.59 13.86 4.51
N VAL A 18 -9.75 14.55 4.57
CA VAL A 18 -10.96 14.11 3.85
C VAL A 18 -10.76 14.16 2.34
N VAL A 19 -10.13 15.22 1.84
CA VAL A 19 -9.85 15.38 0.41
C VAL A 19 -8.91 14.29 -0.08
N GLU A 20 -7.90 13.91 0.71
CA GLU A 20 -6.95 12.87 0.32
C GLU A 20 -7.60 11.48 0.28
N VAL A 21 -8.40 11.13 1.29
CA VAL A 21 -9.16 9.87 1.29
C VAL A 21 -10.13 9.80 0.11
N LEU A 22 -10.79 10.90 -0.22
CA LEU A 22 -11.71 10.97 -1.38
C LEU A 22 -10.99 10.88 -2.73
N LYS A 23 -9.76 11.38 -2.84
CA LYS A 23 -8.96 11.21 -4.07
C LYS A 23 -8.56 9.76 -4.27
N GLN A 24 -8.21 9.08 -3.19
CA GLN A 24 -7.71 7.71 -3.25
C GLN A 24 -8.83 6.69 -3.41
N TRP A 25 -9.99 6.89 -2.77
CA TRP A 25 -11.12 5.95 -2.76
C TRP A 25 -12.49 6.63 -2.95
N PRO A 26 -12.73 7.32 -4.08
CA PRO A 26 -13.94 8.12 -4.27
C PRO A 26 -15.24 7.28 -4.29
N LEU A 27 -15.19 6.10 -4.90
CA LEU A 27 -16.38 5.24 -5.07
C LEU A 27 -16.73 4.52 -3.77
N GLU A 28 -15.72 4.07 -3.03
CA GLU A 28 -15.86 3.40 -1.75
C GLU A 28 -16.44 4.36 -0.71
N VAL A 29 -15.90 5.58 -0.62
CA VAL A 29 -16.44 6.62 0.28
C VAL A 29 -17.88 6.95 -0.07
N GLN A 30 -18.20 7.12 -1.36
CA GLN A 30 -19.59 7.38 -1.77
C GLN A 30 -20.53 6.21 -1.39
N SER A 31 -20.10 4.97 -1.65
CA SER A 31 -20.85 3.77 -1.30
C SER A 31 -21.08 3.68 0.21
N ASP A 32 -20.04 3.87 1.02
CA ASP A 32 -20.12 3.74 2.47
C ASP A 32 -20.94 4.87 3.13
N LEU A 33 -20.79 6.11 2.67
CA LEU A 33 -21.62 7.23 3.13
C LEU A 33 -23.10 6.99 2.83
N SER A 34 -23.42 6.47 1.65
CA SER A 34 -24.78 6.13 1.26
C SER A 34 -25.33 4.94 2.07
N ARG A 35 -24.51 3.90 2.27
CA ARG A 35 -24.93 2.65 2.91
C ARG A 35 -25.10 2.76 4.42
N TYR A 36 -24.17 3.40 5.12
CA TYR A 36 -24.15 3.45 6.59
C TYR A 36 -24.80 4.69 7.16
N HIS A 37 -24.76 5.81 6.44
CA HIS A 37 -25.24 7.09 6.96
C HIS A 37 -26.40 7.69 6.16
N GLY A 38 -26.75 7.11 5.00
CA GLY A 38 -27.81 7.64 4.13
C GLY A 38 -27.46 8.98 3.47
N ILE A 39 -26.18 9.37 3.48
CA ILE A 39 -25.70 10.67 3.03
C ILE A 39 -25.19 10.56 1.60
N ARG A 40 -25.43 11.61 0.79
CA ARG A 40 -24.86 11.68 -0.56
C ARG A 40 -23.64 12.58 -0.53
N ILE A 41 -22.54 12.11 -1.13
CA ILE A 41 -21.30 12.90 -1.22
C ILE A 41 -21.51 14.25 -1.93
N ARG A 42 -22.50 14.35 -2.83
CA ARG A 42 -22.89 15.61 -3.48
C ARG A 42 -23.27 16.71 -2.48
N ASP A 43 -23.82 16.34 -1.32
CA ASP A 43 -24.28 17.31 -0.33
C ASP A 43 -23.07 18.04 0.29
N TRP A 44 -21.91 17.37 0.39
CA TRP A 44 -20.63 18.00 0.71
C TRP A 44 -20.12 18.90 -0.42
N TRP A 45 -20.20 18.45 -1.69
CA TRP A 45 -19.81 19.27 -2.85
C TRP A 45 -20.61 20.56 -2.98
N HIS A 46 -21.88 20.56 -2.56
CA HIS A 46 -22.74 21.74 -2.54
C HIS A 46 -22.62 22.58 -1.25
N GLY A 47 -21.73 22.20 -0.32
CA GLY A 47 -21.52 22.90 0.95
C GLY A 47 -22.65 22.74 1.98
N GLN A 48 -23.57 21.78 1.75
CA GLN A 48 -24.64 21.44 2.69
C GLN A 48 -24.15 20.55 3.84
N LEU A 49 -23.01 19.89 3.62
CA LEU A 49 -22.31 19.08 4.62
C LEU A 49 -20.90 19.64 4.82
N SER A 50 -20.47 19.80 6.06
CA SER A 50 -19.12 20.29 6.37
C SER A 50 -18.08 19.17 6.22
N SER A 51 -16.83 19.54 5.89
CA SER A 51 -15.74 18.57 5.83
C SER A 51 -15.48 17.90 7.19
N GLN A 52 -15.78 18.57 8.30
CA GLN A 52 -15.66 17.98 9.63
C GLN A 52 -16.69 16.87 9.86
N GLU A 53 -17.91 17.04 9.37
CA GLU A 53 -18.95 16.01 9.44
C GLU A 53 -18.59 14.82 8.55
N VAL A 54 -18.15 15.07 7.31
CA VAL A 54 -17.69 13.99 6.40
C VAL A 54 -16.55 13.21 7.05
N PHE A 55 -15.57 13.89 7.64
CA PHE A 55 -14.49 13.24 8.37
C PHE A 55 -15.00 12.34 9.49
N ALA A 56 -15.92 12.85 10.32
CA ALA A 56 -16.48 12.08 11.42
C ALA A 56 -17.19 10.81 10.92
N TYR A 57 -17.95 10.90 9.83
CA TYR A 57 -18.62 9.75 9.23
C TYR A 57 -17.64 8.70 8.73
N ILE A 58 -16.56 9.12 8.06
CA ILE A 58 -15.52 8.21 7.54
C ILE A 58 -14.73 7.57 8.70
N ALA A 59 -14.34 8.36 9.69
CA ALA A 59 -13.54 7.90 10.83
C ALA A 59 -14.28 6.82 11.64
N HIS A 60 -15.61 6.93 11.75
CA HIS A 60 -16.46 6.00 12.49
C HIS A 60 -17.15 4.94 11.62
N LEU A 61 -16.68 4.71 10.38
CA LEU A 61 -17.15 3.58 9.57
C LEU A 61 -16.82 2.24 10.27
N PRO A 62 -17.64 1.20 10.08
CA PRO A 62 -17.29 -0.16 10.52
C PRO A 62 -15.98 -0.61 9.87
N ASP A 63 -15.17 -1.42 10.56
CA ASP A 63 -13.87 -1.84 10.03
C ASP A 63 -13.95 -2.62 8.72
N GLU A 64 -15.07 -3.31 8.48
CA GLU A 64 -15.36 -4.04 7.25
C GLU A 64 -15.90 -3.16 6.10
N SER A 65 -15.99 -1.84 6.29
CA SER A 65 -16.48 -0.94 5.25
C SER A 65 -15.55 -0.94 4.01
N ALA A 66 -16.09 -0.57 2.85
CA ALA A 66 -15.32 -0.56 1.61
C ALA A 66 -14.16 0.43 1.69
N THR A 67 -14.36 1.62 2.26
CA THR A 67 -13.33 2.63 2.47
C THR A 67 -12.22 2.12 3.39
N LYS A 68 -12.57 1.53 4.54
CA LYS A 68 -11.56 1.01 5.48
C LYS A 68 -10.83 -0.21 4.91
N THR A 69 -11.49 -1.02 4.07
CA THR A 69 -10.87 -2.14 3.36
C THR A 69 -9.94 -1.67 2.26
N GLY A 70 -10.33 -0.66 1.47
CA GLY A 70 -9.48 -0.03 0.47
C GLY A 70 -8.23 0.61 1.08
N ALA A 71 -8.37 1.25 2.24
CA ALA A 71 -7.25 1.80 3.02
C ALA A 71 -6.27 0.73 3.53
N ARG A 72 -6.69 -0.53 3.61
CA ARG A 72 -5.83 -1.69 3.92
C ARG A 72 -5.38 -2.44 2.66
N GLU A 73 -5.48 -1.83 1.48
CA GLU A 73 -5.13 -2.46 0.20
C GLU A 73 -5.92 -3.77 -0.06
N GLY A 74 -7.14 -3.86 0.47
CA GLY A 74 -7.97 -5.06 0.35
C GLY A 74 -7.64 -6.17 1.35
N ASP A 75 -6.74 -5.93 2.31
CA ASP A 75 -6.34 -6.95 3.28
C ASP A 75 -7.28 -7.02 4.51
N TRP A 76 -7.09 -8.09 5.28
CA TRP A 76 -7.87 -8.36 6.49
C TRP A 76 -7.76 -7.29 7.56
N THR A 77 -8.78 -7.22 8.41
CA THR A 77 -8.70 -6.48 9.67
C THR A 77 -7.67 -7.12 10.61
N GLN A 78 -7.12 -6.34 11.54
CA GLN A 78 -6.13 -6.82 12.50
C GLN A 78 -6.67 -7.98 13.35
N GLU A 79 -7.92 -7.89 13.81
CA GLU A 79 -8.57 -8.96 14.58
C GLU A 79 -8.66 -10.26 13.78
N ARG A 80 -9.09 -10.18 12.52
CA ARG A 80 -9.16 -11.35 11.62
C ARG A 80 -7.78 -11.94 11.35
N TYR A 81 -6.77 -11.08 11.17
CA TYR A 81 -5.38 -11.51 11.01
C TYR A 81 -4.88 -12.25 12.25
N LEU A 82 -5.05 -11.69 13.45
CA LEU A 82 -4.60 -12.31 14.70
C LEU A 82 -5.31 -13.63 14.98
N THR A 83 -6.64 -13.67 14.79
CA THR A 83 -7.43 -14.89 14.98
C THR A 83 -6.98 -15.99 14.03
N THR A 84 -6.76 -15.63 12.75
CA THR A 84 -6.28 -16.60 11.76
C THR A 84 -4.84 -17.02 12.03
N ARG A 85 -3.99 -16.11 12.53
CA ARG A 85 -2.62 -16.44 12.94
C ARG A 85 -2.64 -17.49 14.05
N LEU A 86 -3.47 -17.31 15.07
CA LEU A 86 -3.63 -18.30 16.15
C LEU A 86 -4.06 -19.67 15.59
N ILE A 87 -5.05 -19.70 14.70
CA ILE A 87 -5.50 -20.93 14.03
C ILE A 87 -4.34 -21.60 13.28
N ASN A 88 -3.53 -20.83 12.54
CA ASN A 88 -2.37 -21.34 11.83
C ASN A 88 -1.31 -21.92 12.78
N GLU A 89 -1.05 -21.29 13.94
CA GLU A 89 -0.14 -21.85 14.95
C GLU A 89 -0.65 -23.20 15.48
N PHE A 90 -1.96 -23.34 15.73
CA PHE A 90 -2.55 -24.63 16.11
C PHE A 90 -2.43 -25.69 15.02
N LEU A 91 -2.55 -25.31 13.75
CA LEU A 91 -2.36 -26.24 12.62
C LEU A 91 -0.91 -26.72 12.53
N CYS A 92 0.06 -25.82 12.70
CA CYS A 92 1.48 -26.16 12.77
C CYS A 92 1.77 -27.10 13.94
N TYR A 93 1.28 -26.78 15.14
CA TYR A 93 1.46 -27.63 16.31
C TYR A 93 0.93 -29.05 16.10
N ARG A 94 -0.24 -29.19 15.46
CA ARG A 94 -0.81 -30.51 15.12
C ARG A 94 0.05 -31.27 14.10
N ALA A 95 0.61 -30.56 13.12
CA ALA A 95 1.51 -31.16 12.14
C ALA A 95 2.84 -31.62 12.78
N ASP A 96 3.40 -30.83 13.69
CA ASP A 96 4.60 -31.18 14.45
C ASP A 96 4.36 -32.39 15.34
N PHE A 97 3.21 -32.42 16.03
CA PHE A 97 2.80 -33.57 16.83
C PHE A 97 2.68 -34.84 15.97
N ALA A 98 2.02 -34.77 14.82
CA ALA A 98 1.91 -35.90 13.91
C ALA A 98 3.29 -36.38 13.42
N SER A 99 4.17 -35.45 13.05
CA SER A 99 5.55 -35.73 12.63
C SER A 99 6.36 -36.45 13.71
N ALA A 100 6.25 -36.02 14.96
CA ALA A 100 6.91 -36.67 16.09
C ALA A 100 6.42 -38.11 16.34
N HIS A 101 5.22 -38.45 15.85
CA HIS A 101 4.59 -39.76 16.02
C HIS A 101 4.58 -40.59 14.73
N GLY A 102 5.43 -40.24 13.76
CA GLY A 102 5.63 -40.99 12.51
C GLY A 102 4.58 -40.73 11.42
N GLY A 103 3.73 -39.72 11.57
CA GLY A 103 2.83 -39.25 10.51
C GLY A 103 3.49 -38.18 9.64
N ASP A 104 3.07 -38.07 8.37
CA ASP A 104 3.40 -36.93 7.50
C ASP A 104 2.14 -36.08 7.33
N MET A 105 2.05 -35.00 8.11
CA MET A 105 0.94 -34.05 8.04
C MET A 105 1.48 -32.69 7.59
N ARG A 106 0.95 -32.19 6.47
CA ARG A 106 1.26 -30.82 6.01
C ARG A 106 0.13 -29.87 6.40
N PRO A 107 0.40 -28.82 7.19
CA PRO A 107 -0.65 -27.90 7.61
C PRO A 107 -1.13 -27.05 6.43
N ALA A 108 -2.45 -27.03 6.22
CA ALA A 108 -3.08 -26.16 5.25
C ALA A 108 -3.31 -24.76 5.87
N LEU A 109 -2.28 -23.90 5.78
CA LEU A 109 -2.33 -22.56 6.36
C LEU A 109 -3.34 -21.66 5.66
N ILE A 110 -4.09 -20.90 6.44
CA ILE A 110 -5.03 -19.90 5.96
C ILE A 110 -4.27 -18.58 5.78
N LEU A 111 -4.25 -18.05 4.55
CA LEU A 111 -3.45 -16.87 4.19
C LEU A 111 -4.34 -15.66 3.94
N SER A 112 -3.84 -14.47 4.31
CA SER A 112 -4.51 -13.21 3.99
C SER A 112 -4.42 -12.90 2.48
N PRO A 113 -5.30 -12.07 1.92
CA PRO A 113 -5.21 -11.59 0.54
C PRO A 113 -3.81 -11.08 0.18
N ALA A 114 -3.19 -10.27 1.04
CA ALA A 114 -1.83 -9.76 0.80
C ALA A 114 -0.79 -10.90 0.78
N GLN A 115 -0.90 -11.88 1.68
CA GLN A 115 -0.01 -13.04 1.70
C GLN A 115 -0.18 -13.94 0.47
N LEU A 116 -1.41 -14.11 -0.02
CA LEU A 116 -1.70 -14.84 -1.25
C LEU A 116 -1.08 -14.12 -2.46
N ALA A 117 -1.23 -12.80 -2.55
CA ALA A 117 -0.63 -11.99 -3.60
C ALA A 117 0.90 -12.08 -3.56
N ALA A 118 1.51 -11.97 -2.39
CA ALA A 118 2.97 -12.11 -2.22
C ALA A 118 3.47 -13.49 -2.66
N LYS A 119 2.76 -14.57 -2.28
CA LYS A 119 3.12 -15.94 -2.66
C LYS A 119 2.94 -16.18 -4.16
N ALA A 120 1.95 -15.56 -4.78
CA ALA A 120 1.77 -15.60 -6.23
C ALA A 120 2.90 -14.84 -6.95
N ALA A 121 3.31 -13.68 -6.44
CA ALA A 121 4.43 -12.91 -6.98
C ALA A 121 5.77 -13.67 -6.86
N GLU A 122 6.04 -14.29 -5.72
CA GLU A 122 7.23 -15.13 -5.51
C GLU A 122 7.24 -16.33 -6.47
N ARG A 123 6.08 -16.98 -6.65
CA ARG A 123 5.93 -18.07 -7.62
C ARG A 123 6.22 -17.59 -9.04
N GLN A 124 5.74 -16.42 -9.42
CA GLN A 124 5.99 -15.86 -10.75
C GLN A 124 7.47 -15.58 -10.96
N GLN A 125 8.14 -14.94 -9.99
CA GLN A 125 9.58 -14.68 -10.05
C GLN A 125 10.40 -15.96 -10.22
N TYR A 126 10.01 -17.02 -9.52
CA TYR A 126 10.66 -18.32 -9.67
C TYR A 126 10.49 -18.91 -11.08
N LEU A 127 9.28 -18.78 -11.66
CA LEU A 127 9.01 -19.24 -13.02
C LEU A 127 9.81 -18.45 -14.06
N ASP A 128 9.86 -17.13 -13.91
CA ASP A 128 10.61 -16.24 -14.81
C ASP A 128 12.11 -16.57 -14.76
N LEU A 129 12.67 -16.76 -13.56
CA LEU A 129 14.07 -17.15 -13.37
C LEU A 129 14.35 -18.55 -13.93
N ARG A 130 13.43 -19.51 -13.73
CA ARG A 130 13.55 -20.85 -14.31
C ARG A 130 13.54 -20.79 -15.83
N GLU A 131 12.66 -20.00 -16.42
CA GLU A 131 12.56 -19.82 -17.87
C GLU A 131 13.83 -19.18 -18.44
N MET A 132 14.33 -18.14 -17.78
CA MET A 132 15.61 -17.50 -18.10
C MET A 132 16.77 -18.50 -18.10
N MET A 133 16.89 -19.33 -17.06
CA MET A 133 17.92 -20.36 -16.98
C MET A 133 17.80 -21.39 -18.11
N LEU A 134 16.57 -21.81 -18.43
CA LEU A 134 16.32 -22.73 -19.55
C LEU A 134 16.67 -22.10 -20.90
N ALA A 135 16.39 -20.80 -21.10
CA ALA A 135 16.78 -20.07 -22.31
C ALA A 135 18.32 -19.96 -22.42
N GLN A 136 19.01 -19.77 -21.30
CA GLN A 136 20.47 -19.73 -21.26
C GLN A 136 21.08 -21.10 -21.62
N MET A 137 20.55 -22.20 -21.08
CA MET A 137 21.01 -23.54 -21.46
C MET A 137 20.73 -23.89 -22.93
N ARG A 138 19.69 -23.31 -23.52
CA ARG A 138 19.37 -23.43 -24.96
C ARG A 138 20.23 -22.54 -25.86
N GLY A 139 21.00 -21.62 -25.29
CA GLY A 139 21.78 -20.63 -26.05
C GLY A 139 20.94 -19.48 -26.63
N GLU A 140 19.68 -19.34 -26.20
CA GLU A 140 18.71 -18.36 -26.71
C GLU A 140 18.61 -17.11 -25.82
N TYR A 141 19.29 -17.11 -24.66
CA TYR A 141 19.23 -16.01 -23.72
C TYR A 141 20.09 -14.82 -24.16
N GLN A 142 19.42 -13.71 -24.49
CA GLN A 142 20.05 -12.41 -24.69
C GLN A 142 19.93 -11.61 -23.37
N PRO A 143 21.03 -11.28 -22.67
CA PRO A 143 20.93 -10.45 -21.48
C PRO A 143 20.43 -9.04 -21.86
N PRO A 144 19.62 -8.39 -21.01
CA PRO A 144 19.18 -7.03 -21.27
C PRO A 144 20.40 -6.10 -21.38
N THR A 145 20.51 -5.39 -22.51
CA THR A 145 21.54 -4.38 -22.73
C THR A 145 21.32 -3.22 -21.78
N ARG A 146 22.04 -3.23 -20.66
CA ARG A 146 22.07 -2.09 -19.73
C ARG A 146 22.87 -0.98 -20.41
N THR A 147 22.20 -0.03 -21.05
CA THR A 147 22.84 1.22 -21.46
C THR A 147 23.19 2.00 -20.20
N VAL A 148 24.45 1.88 -19.75
CA VAL A 148 24.98 2.75 -18.72
C VAL A 148 25.29 4.08 -19.39
N THR A 149 24.38 5.04 -19.29
CA THR A 149 24.66 6.42 -19.65
C THR A 149 25.58 7.01 -18.58
N PHE A 150 26.86 7.11 -18.89
CA PHE A 150 27.79 7.90 -18.08
C PHE A 150 27.54 9.37 -18.40
N GLU A 151 26.82 10.07 -17.52
CA GLU A 151 26.82 11.53 -17.53
C GLU A 151 28.20 12.00 -17.02
N THR A 152 29.10 12.37 -17.93
CA THR A 152 30.30 13.13 -17.59
C THR A 152 29.86 14.52 -17.16
N GLU A 153 29.79 14.75 -15.85
CA GLU A 153 29.72 16.10 -15.28
C GLU A 153 31.01 16.88 -15.64
N ASP A 154 30.94 17.72 -16.67
CA ASP A 154 31.97 18.70 -16.99
C ASP A 154 31.89 19.87 -15.98
N LYS A 155 32.42 19.64 -14.78
CA LYS A 155 32.66 20.70 -13.78
C LYS A 155 34.04 21.30 -14.00
N LEU A 156 34.13 22.27 -14.91
CA LEU A 156 35.11 23.35 -14.79
C LEU A 156 34.64 24.57 -15.58
N GLY A 157 33.90 25.44 -14.88
CA GLY A 157 33.73 26.82 -15.28
C GLY A 157 35.09 27.49 -15.43
N ARG A 158 35.54 27.63 -16.68
CA ARG A 158 36.52 28.64 -17.08
C ARG A 158 35.83 29.57 -18.07
N THR A 159 35.39 30.71 -17.55
CA THR A 159 35.07 31.90 -18.32
C THR A 159 36.33 32.35 -19.07
N ALA A 160 36.44 32.01 -20.35
CA ALA A 160 37.41 32.62 -21.24
C ALA A 160 36.80 33.89 -21.82
N THR A 161 37.09 35.04 -21.19
CA THR A 161 36.86 36.37 -21.77
C THR A 161 37.91 36.59 -22.86
N PRO A 162 37.53 36.97 -24.10
CA PRO A 162 38.50 37.26 -25.16
C PRO A 162 39.17 38.63 -24.92
N PRO A 163 40.49 38.79 -25.18
CA PRO A 163 41.15 40.08 -25.11
C PRO A 163 40.80 40.97 -26.33
N PRO A 164 40.76 42.30 -26.17
CA PRO A 164 40.31 43.24 -27.19
C PRO A 164 41.33 43.40 -28.32
N SER A 165 40.78 43.56 -29.53
CA SER A 165 41.48 43.79 -30.80
C SER A 165 42.31 45.08 -30.79
N ALA A 166 43.50 45.00 -31.40
CA ALA A 166 44.27 46.13 -31.94
C ALA A 166 44.60 45.83 -33.40
#